data_AF-D0LBH7-F1
#
_entry.id   AF-D0LBH7-F1
#
_cell.length_a   1.000
_cell.length_b   1.000
_cell.length_c   1.000
_cell.angle_alpha   90.00
_cell.angle_beta   90.00
_cell.angle_gamma   90.00
#
_symmetry.space_group_name_H-M   'P 1'
#
loop_
_entity.id
_entity.type
_entity.pdbx_description
1 polymer ?
#
loop_
_entity_poly.entity_id
_entity_poly.type
_entity_poly.pdbx_seq_one_letter_code
_entity_poly.pdbx_strand_id
1 'polypeptide(L)'
;MTIMEPLNLQVLTDLPDDDECTGCCGTCEQPREDAPGVLAGFDTAIAMAEAAADHNPTWWNDIRTRAQDASAAEYCSSMLLGALLQSAAHRLGVPAADVWAHIRRTGELPL
;
A
#
# COMPACT_ATOMS: atom_id res chain seq x y z
N MET A 1 17.23 11.65 46.83
CA MET A 1 18.30 10.63 46.97
C MET A 1 17.70 9.37 46.39
N THR A 2 17.90 9.02 45.11
CA THR A 2 19.17 8.67 44.46
C THR A 2 18.86 8.43 42.95
N ILE A 3 19.54 9.18 42.05
CA ILE A 3 19.99 8.90 40.64
C ILE A 3 19.01 8.19 39.67
N MET A 4 18.56 8.76 38.54
CA MET A 4 19.27 9.14 37.30
C MET A 4 20.22 8.06 36.78
N GLU A 5 19.76 7.24 35.83
CA GLU A 5 20.60 6.79 34.70
C GLU A 5 19.76 6.21 33.53
N PRO A 6 20.13 6.52 32.27
CA PRO A 6 19.47 6.06 31.05
C PRO A 6 20.13 4.77 30.51
N LEU A 7 19.34 3.87 29.94
CA LEU A 7 19.85 2.76 29.11
C LEU A 7 19.59 3.15 27.65
N ASN A 8 20.51 3.86 27.01
CA ASN A 8 21.78 3.41 26.41
C ASN A 8 21.55 2.67 25.09
N LEU A 9 21.88 3.44 24.05
CA LEU A 9 21.92 3.12 22.64
C LEU A 9 23.02 2.07 22.39
N GLN A 10 22.64 0.82 22.14
CA GLN A 10 23.52 -0.12 21.46
C GLN A 10 22.95 -0.39 20.07
N VAL A 11 23.40 0.46 19.16
CA VAL A 11 23.49 0.18 17.73
C VAL A 11 24.32 -1.10 17.59
N LEU A 12 23.64 -2.22 17.35
CA LEU A 12 24.29 -3.44 16.88
C LEU A 12 24.31 -3.35 15.34
N THR A 13 25.34 -2.67 14.83
CA THR A 13 25.76 -2.81 13.43
C THR A 13 26.34 -4.20 13.27
N ASP A 14 25.49 -5.15 12.90
CA ASP A 14 25.92 -6.41 12.28
C ASP A 14 25.90 -6.16 10.77
N LEU A 15 27.04 -5.73 10.23
CA LEU A 15 27.31 -5.69 8.80
C LEU A 15 27.87 -7.07 8.41
N PRO A 16 27.22 -7.84 7.52
CA PRO A 16 27.92 -8.93 6.86
C PRO A 16 28.92 -8.34 5.85
N ASP A 17 30.20 -8.55 6.15
CA ASP A 17 31.29 -8.58 5.18
C ASP A 17 31.02 -9.74 4.21
N ASP A 18 30.62 -9.43 2.97
CA ASP A 18 30.76 -10.35 1.84
C ASP A 18 31.23 -9.54 0.62
N ASP A 19 32.54 -9.31 0.63
CA ASP A 19 33.35 -8.89 -0.50
C ASP A 19 33.50 -10.08 -1.47
N GLU A 20 32.53 -10.26 -2.37
CA GLU A 20 32.75 -11.05 -3.58
C GLU A 20 32.03 -10.41 -4.78
N CYS A 21 32.50 -9.22 -5.16
CA CYS A 21 32.12 -8.61 -6.44
C CYS A 21 33.05 -9.13 -7.56
N THR A 22 33.02 -10.45 -7.81
CA THR A 22 33.79 -11.09 -8.88
C THR A 22 32.88 -11.49 -10.03
N GLY A 23 32.61 -10.55 -10.94
CA GLY A 23 32.30 -10.85 -12.34
C GLY A 23 30.88 -11.34 -12.64
N CYS A 24 29.98 -10.40 -12.94
CA CYS A 24 28.87 -10.65 -13.86
C CYS A 24 28.72 -9.48 -14.83
N CYS A 25 29.09 -9.73 -16.08
CA CYS A 25 28.96 -8.82 -17.21
C CYS A 25 27.54 -8.95 -17.78
N GLY A 26 26.77 -7.86 -17.78
CA GLY A 26 25.52 -7.76 -18.54
C GLY A 26 24.26 -8.06 -17.74
N THR A 27 23.46 -7.01 -17.55
CA THR A 27 22.07 -7.04 -17.09
C THR A 27 21.87 -7.67 -15.71
N CYS A 28 22.33 -6.97 -14.68
CA CYS A 28 21.74 -7.08 -13.36
C CYS A 28 20.27 -6.62 -13.43
N GLU A 29 19.39 -7.53 -13.83
CA GLU A 29 17.99 -7.47 -13.43
C GLU A 29 18.03 -7.54 -11.91
N GLN A 30 18.02 -6.38 -11.27
CA GLN A 30 17.99 -6.31 -9.81
C GLN A 30 16.83 -7.19 -9.36
N PRO A 31 17.00 -8.05 -8.34
CA PRO A 31 15.85 -8.62 -7.67
C PRO A 31 15.00 -7.40 -7.29
N ARG A 32 13.80 -7.28 -7.88
CA ARG A 32 12.88 -6.23 -7.48
C ARG A 32 12.63 -6.51 -6.01
N GLU A 33 13.31 -5.77 -5.13
CA GLU A 33 13.05 -5.80 -3.70
C GLU A 33 11.54 -5.77 -3.57
N ASP A 34 11.00 -6.82 -2.95
CA ASP A 34 9.57 -7.08 -2.88
C ASP A 34 8.84 -5.77 -2.63
N ALA A 35 8.00 -5.37 -3.58
CA ALA A 35 7.13 -4.21 -3.41
C ALA A 35 6.52 -4.33 -2.01
N PRO A 36 6.61 -3.26 -1.17
CA PRO A 36 6.34 -3.34 0.26
C PRO A 36 5.06 -4.14 0.46
N GLY A 37 5.20 -5.30 1.13
CA GLY A 37 4.20 -6.36 1.12
C GLY A 37 2.80 -5.78 1.33
N VAL A 38 2.00 -5.81 0.26
CA VAL A 38 0.67 -5.21 0.23
C VAL A 38 -0.12 -5.77 1.40
N LEU A 39 -0.66 -4.87 2.24
CA LEU A 39 -1.38 -5.26 3.46
C LEU A 39 -2.51 -6.23 3.10
N ALA A 40 -2.70 -7.27 3.92
CA ALA A 40 -3.81 -8.19 3.76
C ALA A 40 -5.13 -7.41 3.75
N GLY A 41 -5.97 -7.64 2.72
CA GLY A 41 -7.24 -6.93 2.55
C GLY A 41 -7.15 -5.58 1.83
N PHE A 42 -5.96 -5.12 1.43
CA PHE A 42 -5.80 -3.90 0.64
C PHE A 42 -6.60 -3.93 -0.65
N ASP A 43 -6.45 -4.98 -1.46
CA ASP A 43 -7.18 -5.11 -2.73
C ASP A 43 -8.70 -5.10 -2.51
N THR A 44 -9.16 -5.72 -1.43
CA THR A 44 -10.58 -5.70 -1.03
C THR A 44 -11.02 -4.27 -0.69
N ALA A 45 -10.24 -3.53 0.11
CA ALA A 45 -10.54 -2.15 0.46
C ALA A 45 -10.57 -1.23 -0.77
N ILE A 46 -9.62 -1.40 -1.70
CA ILE A 46 -9.56 -0.63 -2.95
C ILE A 46 -10.76 -0.97 -3.85
N ALA A 47 -11.11 -2.24 -4.01
CA ALA A 47 -12.28 -2.65 -4.79
C ALA A 47 -13.58 -2.09 -4.20
N MET A 48 -13.70 -2.07 -2.88
CA MET A 48 -14.86 -1.46 -2.23
C MET A 48 -14.88 0.06 -2.37
N ALA A 49 -13.74 0.73 -2.25
CA ALA A 49 -13.67 2.17 -2.48
C ALA A 49 -14.07 2.55 -3.92
N GLU A 50 -13.65 1.77 -4.91
CA GLU A 50 -14.05 1.96 -6.30
C GLU A 50 -15.56 1.76 -6.49
N ALA A 51 -16.11 0.69 -5.94
CA ALA A 51 -17.55 0.43 -6.00
C ALA A 51 -18.40 1.52 -5.34
N ALA A 52 -17.92 2.06 -4.22
CA ALA A 52 -18.53 3.19 -3.55
C ALA A 52 -18.42 4.47 -4.39
N ALA A 53 -17.25 4.77 -4.97
CA ALA A 53 -17.02 5.93 -5.82
C ALA A 53 -17.93 5.95 -7.06
N ASP A 54 -18.22 4.77 -7.62
CA ASP A 54 -19.16 4.59 -8.73
C ASP A 54 -20.63 4.61 -8.30
N HIS A 55 -20.92 4.88 -7.02
CA HIS A 55 -22.26 4.91 -6.44
C HIS A 55 -23.03 3.59 -6.68
N ASN A 56 -22.32 2.47 -6.64
CA ASN A 56 -22.87 1.14 -6.90
C ASN A 56 -22.94 0.31 -5.59
N PRO A 57 -23.98 0.50 -4.75
CA PRO A 57 -24.10 -0.19 -3.47
C PRO A 57 -24.30 -1.70 -3.63
N THR A 58 -24.81 -2.16 -4.77
CA THR A 58 -24.97 -3.60 -5.06
C THR A 58 -23.62 -4.26 -5.25
N TRP A 59 -22.75 -3.68 -6.09
CA TRP A 59 -21.39 -4.17 -6.29
C TRP A 59 -20.56 -4.09 -5.01
N TRP A 60 -20.69 -2.98 -4.27
CA TRP A 60 -20.04 -2.81 -2.99
C TRP A 60 -20.45 -3.91 -1.99
N ASN A 61 -21.75 -4.22 -1.90
CA ASN A 61 -22.24 -5.28 -1.01
C ASN A 61 -21.76 -6.66 -1.43
N ASP A 62 -21.65 -6.94 -2.73
CA ASP A 62 -21.13 -8.21 -3.24
C ASP A 62 -19.63 -8.40 -2.91
N ILE A 63 -18.85 -7.32 -2.88
CA ILE A 63 -17.46 -7.37 -2.39
C ILE A 63 -17.44 -7.62 -0.88
N ARG A 64 -18.23 -6.84 -0.11
CA ARG A 64 -18.30 -6.95 1.35
C ARG A 64 -18.69 -8.35 1.82
N THR A 65 -19.66 -9.00 1.19
CA THR A 65 -20.11 -10.35 1.59
C THR A 65 -19.06 -11.43 1.35
N ARG A 66 -18.11 -11.20 0.44
CA ARG A 66 -16.99 -12.10 0.12
C ARG A 66 -15.71 -11.74 0.86
N ALA A 67 -15.64 -10.56 1.46
CA ALA A 67 -14.49 -10.10 2.23
C ALA A 67 -14.32 -10.96 3.49
N GLN A 68 -13.08 -11.40 3.73
CA GLN A 68 -12.74 -12.18 4.94
C GLN A 68 -12.57 -11.29 6.17
N ASP A 69 -12.34 -9.99 5.97
CA ASP A 69 -12.15 -9.01 7.04
C ASP A 69 -13.34 -8.04 7.12
N ALA A 70 -13.96 -7.98 8.29
CA ALA A 70 -15.05 -7.08 8.60
C ALA A 70 -14.59 -5.61 8.71
N SER A 71 -13.30 -5.34 8.93
CA SER A 71 -12.76 -3.98 9.07
C SER A 71 -12.80 -3.18 7.76
N ALA A 72 -12.79 -3.86 6.61
CA ALA A 72 -12.97 -3.23 5.31
C ALA A 72 -14.40 -2.66 5.16
N ALA A 73 -15.40 -3.25 5.83
CA ALA A 73 -16.83 -3.19 5.54
C ALA A 73 -17.56 -1.85 5.80
N GLU A 74 -16.86 -0.73 5.96
CA GLU A 74 -17.50 0.57 6.20
C GLU A 74 -17.74 1.33 4.90
N TYR A 75 -19.01 1.47 4.51
CA TYR A 75 -19.42 2.13 3.26
C TYR A 75 -18.95 3.60 3.22
N CYS A 76 -19.10 4.34 4.33
CA CYS A 76 -18.68 5.74 4.42
C CYS A 76 -17.17 5.91 4.24
N SER A 77 -16.38 5.01 4.84
CA SER A 77 -14.92 5.00 4.71
C SER A 77 -14.49 4.65 3.28
N SER A 78 -15.21 3.73 2.62
CA SER A 78 -15.03 3.40 1.20
C SER A 78 -15.33 4.59 0.29
N MET A 79 -16.45 5.29 0.52
CA MET A 79 -16.83 6.50 -0.21
C MET A 79 -15.77 7.60 -0.07
N LEU A 80 -15.29 7.85 1.15
CA LEU A 80 -14.29 8.88 1.42
C LEU A 80 -12.97 8.58 0.69
N LEU A 81 -12.51 7.32 0.74
CA LEU A 81 -11.31 6.90 0.03
C LEU A 81 -11.47 7.08 -1.49
N GLY A 82 -12.62 6.68 -2.05
CA GLY A 82 -12.93 6.88 -3.46
C GLY A 82 -12.89 8.36 -3.88
N ALA A 83 -13.49 9.24 -3.08
CA ALA A 83 -13.49 10.68 -3.33
C ALA A 83 -12.09 11.30 -3.24
N LEU A 84 -11.27 10.86 -2.28
CA LEU A 84 -9.88 11.30 -2.14
C LEU A 84 -9.05 10.91 -3.37
N LEU A 85 -9.22 9.68 -3.87
CA LEU A 85 -8.51 9.21 -5.05
C LEU A 85 -8.95 9.91 -6.34
N GLN A 86 -10.24 10.19 -6.50
CA GLN A 86 -10.74 11.01 -7.60
C GLN A 86 -10.20 12.45 -7.54
N SER A 87 -10.12 13.04 -6.34
CA SER A 87 -9.51 14.36 -6.12
C SER A 87 -8.02 14.37 -6.45
N ALA A 88 -7.27 13.33 -6.05
CA ALA A 88 -5.87 13.17 -6.40
C ALA A 88 -5.67 13.06 -7.92
N ALA A 89 -6.47 12.25 -8.60
CA ALA A 89 -6.44 12.13 -10.05
C ALA A 89 -6.66 13.49 -10.74
N HIS A 90 -7.64 14.27 -10.25
CA HIS A 90 -7.91 15.60 -10.75
C HIS A 90 -6.72 16.56 -10.55
N ARG A 91 -6.09 16.55 -9.37
CA ARG A 91 -4.89 17.35 -9.08
C ARG A 91 -3.69 16.97 -9.96
N LEU A 92 -3.54 15.69 -10.25
CA LEU A 92 -2.45 15.16 -11.08
C LEU A 92 -2.72 15.31 -12.59
N GLY A 93 -3.94 15.68 -12.99
CA GLY A 93 -4.33 15.82 -14.39
C GLY A 93 -4.40 14.48 -15.15
N VAL A 94 -4.60 13.38 -14.43
CA VAL A 94 -4.67 12.02 -14.99
C VAL A 94 -6.08 11.43 -14.89
N PRO A 95 -6.46 10.51 -15.79
CA PRO A 95 -7.69 9.75 -15.65
C PRO A 95 -7.75 8.98 -14.32
N ALA A 96 -8.90 9.00 -13.64
CA ALA A 96 -9.09 8.23 -12.40
C ALA A 96 -8.85 6.73 -12.60
N ALA A 97 -9.18 6.19 -13.78
CA ALA A 97 -8.91 4.80 -14.16
C ALA A 97 -7.42 4.44 -14.06
N ASP A 98 -6.53 5.36 -14.43
CA ASP A 98 -5.08 5.13 -14.38
C ASP A 98 -4.57 5.13 -12.94
N VAL A 99 -5.16 5.96 -12.06
CA VAL A 99 -4.90 5.94 -10.62
C VAL A 99 -5.30 4.61 -10.01
N TRP A 100 -6.51 4.10 -10.29
CA TRP A 100 -6.94 2.79 -9.81
C TRP A 100 -6.02 1.67 -10.30
N ALA A 101 -5.64 1.69 -11.59
CA ALA A 101 -4.73 0.72 -12.16
C ALA A 101 -3.31 0.80 -11.56
N HIS A 102 -2.85 2.00 -11.21
CA HIS A 102 -1.59 2.20 -10.50
C HIS A 102 -1.63 1.57 -9.11
N ILE A 103 -2.62 1.95 -8.30
CA ILE A 103 -2.78 1.47 -6.92
C ILE A 103 -2.84 -0.06 -6.86
N ARG A 104 -3.59 -0.71 -7.76
CA ARG A 104 -3.66 -2.19 -7.80
C ARG A 104 -2.34 -2.86 -8.17
N ARG A 105 -1.47 -2.17 -8.91
CA ARG A 105 -0.19 -2.72 -9.37
C ARG A 105 0.92 -2.51 -8.35
N THR A 106 0.92 -1.38 -7.67
CA THR A 106 2.01 -0.95 -6.79
C THR A 106 1.67 -1.09 -5.31
N GLY A 107 0.38 -1.13 -4.95
CA GLY A 107 -0.07 -0.99 -3.57
C GLY A 107 0.08 0.43 -3.02
N GLU A 108 0.48 1.40 -3.85
CA GLU A 108 0.81 2.76 -3.42
C GLU A 108 -0.31 3.75 -3.76
N LEU A 109 -0.64 4.61 -2.79
CA LEU A 109 -1.62 5.68 -2.98
C LEU A 109 -0.94 6.92 -3.61
N PRO A 110 -1.57 7.56 -4.61
CA PRO A 110 -1.06 8.81 -5.16
C PRO A 110 -1.39 9.96 -4.19
N LEU A 111 -0.46 10.27 -3.29
CA LEU A 111 -0.57 11.35 -2.30
C LEU A 111 0.14 12.63 -2.77
#